data_AF-A0A061EW65-F1
#
_entry.id   AF-A0A061EW65-F1
#
_cell.length_a   1.000
_cell.length_b   1.000
_cell.length_c   1.000
_cell.angle_alpha   90.00
_cell.angle_beta   90.00
_cell.angle_gamma   90.00
#
_symmetry.space_group_name_H-M   'P 1'
#
loop_
_entity.id
_entity.type
_entity.pdbx_description
1 polymer ?
#
loop_
_entity_poly.entity_id
_entity_poly.type
_entity_poly.pdbx_seq_one_letter_code
_entity_poly.pdbx_strand_id
1 'polypeptide(L)' 'MAMPWVMTLWMAEMVWIALSGWVSSCLTIADEVADSLRSGDIGPFHVG' A
#
# COMPACT_ATOMS: atom_id res chain seq x y z
N MET A 1 15.13 -19.68 -25.08
CA MET A 1 16.08 -19.08 -24.13
C MET A 1 15.47 -19.17 -22.74
N ALA A 2 15.99 -20.01 -21.85
CA ALA A 2 15.47 -20.11 -20.48
C ALA A 2 16.11 -19.01 -19.63
N MET A 3 15.29 -18.22 -18.92
CA MET A 3 15.82 -17.19 -18.03
C MET A 3 16.56 -17.84 -16.84
N PRO A 4 17.72 -17.33 -16.45
CA PRO A 4 18.46 -17.88 -15.33
C PRO A 4 17.67 -17.68 -14.04
N TRP A 5 17.58 -18.72 -13.22
CA TRP A 5 16.79 -18.75 -11.97
C TRP A 5 17.08 -17.58 -11.02
N VAL A 6 18.33 -17.11 -10.99
CA VAL A 6 18.74 -15.94 -10.20
C VAL A 6 18.01 -14.66 -10.62
N MET A 7 17.78 -14.46 -11.93
CA MET A 7 16.99 -13.33 -12.43
C MET A 7 15.54 -13.45 -11.99
N THR A 8 14.96 -14.65 -12.02
CA THR A 8 13.57 -14.88 -11.60
C THR A 8 13.38 -14.58 -10.11
N LEU A 9 14.30 -15.04 -9.26
CA LEU A 9 14.26 -14.75 -7.81
C LEU A 9 14.43 -13.26 -7.53
N TRP A 10 15.37 -12.59 -8.22
CA TRP A 10 15.57 -11.16 -8.07
C TRP A 10 14.32 -10.36 -8.46
N MET A 11 13.68 -10.71 -9.58
CA MET A 11 12.43 -10.06 -10.00
C MET A 11 11.29 -10.31 -8.99
N ALA A 12 11.19 -11.52 -8.45
CA ALA A 12 10.19 -11.84 -7.45
C ALA A 12 10.39 -11.02 -6.16
N GLU A 13 11.65 -10.83 -5.72
CA GLU A 13 11.99 -9.98 -4.59
C GLU A 13 11.61 -8.52 -4.83
N MET A 14 11.95 -7.96 -6.00
CA MET A 14 11.63 -6.57 -6.34
C MET A 14 10.11 -6.34 -6.38
N VAL A 15 9.35 -7.29 -6.95
CA VAL A 15 7.88 -7.25 -6.95
C VAL A 15 7.32 -7.35 -5.54
N TRP A 16 7.89 -8.23 -4.71
CA TRP A 16 7.48 -8.39 -3.31
C TRP A 16 7.69 -7.11 -2.51
N ILE A 17 8.86 -6.48 -2.64
CA ILE A 17 9.18 -5.20 -1.99
C ILE A 17 8.19 -4.13 -2.44
N ALA A 18 7.96 -4.01 -3.74
CA ALA A 18 6.98 -3.06 -4.26
C ALA A 18 5.61 -3.31 -3.63
N LEU A 19 5.08 -4.53 -3.72
CA LEU A 19 3.77 -4.91 -3.17
C LEU A 19 3.65 -4.58 -1.68
N SER A 20 4.70 -4.86 -0.90
CA SER A 20 4.74 -4.53 0.52
C SER A 20 4.65 -3.01 0.77
N GLY A 21 5.30 -2.21 -0.07
CA GLY A 21 5.20 -0.75 -0.02
C GLY A 21 3.80 -0.24 -0.37
N TRP A 22 3.14 -0.83 -1.37
CA TRP A 22 1.74 -0.51 -1.69
C TRP A 22 0.80 -0.84 -0.53
N VAL A 23 0.93 -2.03 0.06
CA VAL A 23 0.11 -2.43 1.22
C VAL A 23 0.34 -1.51 2.40
N SER A 24 1.60 -1.18 2.72
CA SER A 24 1.92 -0.25 3.80
C SER A 24 1.35 1.13 3.55
N SER A 25 1.42 1.65 2.32
CA SER A 25 0.82 2.94 1.96
C SER A 25 -0.69 2.94 2.16
N CYS A 26 -1.39 1.88 1.71
CA CYS A 26 -2.82 1.72 1.95
C CYS A 26 -3.16 1.69 3.43
N LEU A 27 -2.35 1.00 4.25
CA LEU A 27 -2.55 0.94 5.70
C LEU A 27 -2.33 2.32 6.35
N THR A 28 -1.30 3.07 5.94
CA THR A 28 -1.06 4.42 6.44
C THR A 28 -2.24 5.35 6.13
N ILE A 29 -2.75 5.31 4.90
CA ILE A 29 -3.93 6.11 4.52
C ILE A 29 -5.16 5.69 5.34
N ALA A 30 -5.37 4.39 5.56
CA ALA A 30 -6.47 3.91 6.37
C ALA A 30 -6.37 4.37 7.84
N ASP A 31 -5.16 4.39 8.39
CA ASP A 31 -4.90 4.88 9.75
C ASP A 31 -5.15 6.38 9.87
N GLU A 32 -4.69 7.17 8.89
CA GLU A 32 -4.94 8.62 8.81
C GLU A 32 -6.44 8.93 8.68
N VAL A 33 -7.18 8.17 7.87
CA VAL A 33 -8.64 8.28 7.77
C VAL A 33 -9.32 7.92 9.08
N ALA A 34 -8.89 6.85 9.75
CA ALA A 34 -9.44 6.45 11.04
C ALA A 34 -9.17 7.49 12.14
N ASP A 35 -7.97 8.08 12.18
CA ASP A 35 -7.61 9.14 13.12
C ASP A 35 -8.40 10.43 12.83
N SER A 36 -8.55 10.81 11.55
CA SER A 36 -9.32 11.97 11.12
C SER A 36 -10.82 11.83 11.47
N LEU A 37 -11.38 10.62 11.32
CA LEU A 37 -12.72 10.27 11.79
C LEU A 37 -12.85 10.40 13.30
N ARG A 38 -11.85 9.91 14.05
CA ARG A 38 -11.85 9.92 15.52
C ARG A 38 -11.67 11.32 16.10
N SER A 39 -10.85 12.15 15.47
CA SER A 39 -10.63 13.54 15.87
C SER A 39 -11.81 14.45 15.52
N GLY A 40 -12.77 13.96 14.74
CA GLY A 40 -13.95 14.73 14.31
C GLY A 40 -13.61 15.86 13.33
N ASP A 41 -12.42 15.84 12.73
CA ASP A 41 -11.98 16.82 11.72
C ASP A 41 -12.70 16.60 10.38
N ILE A 42 -13.15 15.37 10.14
CA ILE A 42 -14.03 15.10 9.01
C ILE A 42 -15.45 15.59 9.34
N GLY A 43 -15.71 16.86 8.99
CA GLY A 43 -17.06 17.42 8.89
C GLY A 43 -17.95 16.59 7.96
N PRO A 44 -19.29 16.83 7.94
CA PRO A 44 -20.26 15.96 7.29
C PRO A 44 -19.80 15.57 5.89
N PHE A 45 -19.53 14.28 5.68
CA PHE A 45 -19.14 13.72 4.40
C PHE A 45 -20.23 14.08 3.37
N HIS A 46 -19.99 15.12 2.58
CA HIS A 46 -20.85 15.48 1.47
C HIS A 46 -20.52 14.49 0.34
N VAL A 47 -21.08 13.29 0.45
CA VAL A 47 -21.21 12.36 -0.68
C VAL A 47 -22.23 12.96 -1.64
N GLY A 48 -21.73 13.69 -2.63
CA GLY A 48 -22.47 14.09 -3.83
C GLY A 48 -22.27 13.08 -4.95
#